data_AF-A0A7K3GHL4-F1
#
_entry.id   AF-A0A7K3GHL4-F1
#
_cell.length_a   1.000
_cell.length_b   1.000
_cell.length_c   1.000
_cell.angle_alpha   90.00
_cell.angle_beta   90.00
_cell.angle_gamma   90.00
#
_symmetry.space_group_name_H-M   'P 1'
#
loop_
_entity.id
_entity.type
_entity.pdbx_description
1 polymer ?
#
loop_
_entity_poly.entity_id
_entity_poly.type
_entity_poly.pdbx_seq_one_letter_code
_entity_poly.pdbx_strand_id
1 'polypeptide(L)'
;MRGSPGVRVLTGDDRGLADADPHRDREALTAMNALFGTAGGVTAFVSVFVVASTFAFTVAQRCREFGLLRTAGATPGQLRALVAAEALGVGVLASAAGCGLGAWGAPHLAARMVDSGLAPAWFTIGDHAWPYHTAFWTGLLVALCGVLAASWRAGRTGPTQALREASVDTGTMTWGRWLFGGGLLLAALVTLGIALAGDPGGLLHRKTYVSRPMLLITAVAMLAPVVVGPLSRLLAWLPARLPGATGLLVRENAAAGVRRTAAVAAPVLVTVALAGSLLGATATLDEAEAAQTRERTTAAFVVT
;
A
#
# COMPACT_ATOMS: atom_id res chain seq x y z
N MET A 1 -42.38 -3.07 24.46
CA MET A 1 -42.24 -3.21 25.93
C MET A 1 -42.37 -1.84 26.55
N ARG A 2 -43.40 -1.61 27.39
CA ARG A 2 -43.67 -0.34 28.07
C ARG A 2 -42.84 -0.30 29.35
N GLY A 3 -41.94 0.68 29.46
CA GLY A 3 -41.03 0.84 30.59
C GLY A 3 -41.72 1.37 31.85
N SER A 4 -41.24 0.91 33.00
CA SER A 4 -41.53 1.44 34.33
C SER A 4 -41.04 2.91 34.44
N PRO A 5 -41.73 3.78 35.19
CA PRO A 5 -41.31 5.17 35.37
C PRO A 5 -39.97 5.21 36.10
N GLY A 6 -38.90 5.58 35.40
CA GLY A 6 -37.54 5.71 35.95
C GLY A 6 -36.44 4.93 35.21
N VAL A 7 -36.77 4.01 34.30
CA VAL A 7 -35.78 3.23 33.54
C VAL A 7 -35.73 3.72 32.09
N ARG A 8 -34.66 4.41 31.71
CA ARG A 8 -34.39 4.82 30.32
C ARG A 8 -33.56 3.75 29.63
N VAL A 9 -34.16 3.06 28.65
CA VAL A 9 -33.44 2.09 27.81
C VAL A 9 -32.74 2.86 26.70
N LEU A 10 -31.41 2.83 26.71
CA LEU A 10 -30.56 3.50 25.73
C LEU A 10 -30.13 2.49 24.66
N THR A 11 -30.33 2.83 23.38
CA THR A 11 -30.02 1.95 22.23
C THR A 11 -29.25 2.71 21.16
N GLY A 12 -28.39 2.02 20.42
CA GLY A 12 -27.58 2.65 19.36
C GLY A 12 -26.63 3.71 19.92
N ASP A 13 -26.62 4.89 19.30
CA ASP A 13 -25.75 6.03 19.67
C ASP A 13 -26.02 6.56 21.08
N ASP A 14 -27.24 6.37 21.59
CA ASP A 14 -27.63 6.81 22.93
C ASP A 14 -26.97 5.98 24.04
N ARG A 15 -26.31 4.84 23.72
CA ARG A 15 -25.57 4.03 24.71
C ARG A 15 -24.41 4.78 25.35
N GLY A 16 -23.79 5.71 24.64
CA GLY A 16 -22.73 6.56 25.19
C GLY A 16 -23.21 7.52 26.29
N LEU A 17 -24.53 7.72 26.44
CA LEU A 17 -25.13 8.51 27.53
C LEU A 17 -25.26 7.71 28.83
N ALA A 18 -25.05 6.39 28.79
CA ALA A 18 -25.03 5.54 29.98
C ALA A 18 -23.64 5.49 30.66
N ASP A 19 -22.64 6.11 30.04
CA ASP A 19 -21.25 5.90 30.43
C ASP A 19 -20.80 6.81 31.57
N ALA A 20 -19.94 6.25 32.44
CA ALA A 20 -19.49 6.92 33.66
C ALA A 20 -18.34 7.90 33.40
N ASP A 21 -17.61 7.76 32.28
CA ASP A 21 -16.49 8.65 31.90
C ASP A 21 -16.49 8.99 30.39
N PRO A 22 -17.27 10.01 29.96
CA PRO A 22 -17.42 10.39 28.56
C PRO A 22 -16.16 11.00 27.91
N HIS A 23 -15.13 11.32 28.69
CA HIS A 23 -13.88 11.91 28.20
C HIS A 23 -12.94 10.80 27.72
N ARG A 24 -12.77 9.74 28.51
CA ARG A 24 -11.96 8.57 28.16
C ARG A 24 -12.41 7.89 26.86
N ASP A 25 -13.72 7.75 26.67
CA ASP A 25 -14.28 7.13 25.47
C ASP A 25 -14.06 7.96 24.21
N ARG A 26 -14.20 9.29 24.30
CA ARG A 26 -13.90 10.19 23.18
C ARG A 26 -12.43 10.09 22.77
N GLU A 27 -11.52 9.98 23.72
CA GLU A 27 -10.10 9.80 23.44
C GLU A 27 -9.81 8.44 22.78
N ALA A 28 -10.44 7.37 23.26
CA ALA A 28 -10.35 6.03 22.67
C ALA A 28 -10.91 5.99 21.24
N LEU A 29 -12.10 6.55 20.99
CA LEU A 29 -12.69 6.66 19.66
C LEU A 29 -11.83 7.50 18.71
N THR A 30 -11.25 8.61 19.21
CA THR A 30 -10.33 9.44 18.41
C THR A 30 -9.03 8.69 18.10
N ALA A 31 -8.52 7.88 19.04
CA ALA A 31 -7.34 7.05 18.82
C ALA A 31 -7.59 5.96 17.78
N MET A 32 -8.74 5.29 17.90
CA MET A 32 -9.15 4.24 16.97
C MET A 32 -9.40 4.77 15.56
N ASN A 33 -10.08 5.92 15.42
CA ASN A 33 -10.29 6.54 14.12
C ASN A 33 -8.97 6.97 13.47
N ALA A 34 -8.02 7.48 14.28
CA ALA A 34 -6.68 7.77 13.79
C ALA A 34 -5.94 6.50 13.35
N LEU A 35 -5.99 5.42 14.14
CA LEU A 35 -5.35 4.15 13.83
C LEU A 35 -5.92 3.50 12.56
N PHE A 36 -7.24 3.38 12.45
CA PHE A 36 -7.87 2.77 11.27
C PHE A 36 -7.83 3.67 10.04
N GLY A 37 -7.97 4.99 10.20
CA GLY A 37 -7.84 5.92 9.08
C GLY A 37 -6.44 5.87 8.46
N THR A 38 -5.42 5.79 9.31
CA THR A 38 -4.03 5.67 8.86
C THR A 38 -3.71 4.31 8.24
N ALA A 39 -4.09 3.21 8.91
CA ALA A 39 -3.94 1.86 8.36
C ALA A 39 -4.71 1.68 7.05
N GLY A 40 -5.91 2.27 6.94
CA GLY A 40 -6.72 2.29 5.72
C GLY A 40 -6.03 3.05 4.59
N GLY A 41 -5.48 4.23 4.87
CA GLY A 41 -4.70 5.00 3.90
C GLY A 41 -3.47 4.23 3.39
N VAL A 42 -2.73 3.60 4.30
CA VAL A 42 -1.59 2.73 3.97
C VAL A 42 -2.02 1.58 3.06
N THR A 43 -3.05 0.84 3.46
CA THR A 43 -3.50 -0.36 2.76
C THR A 43 -4.04 -0.01 1.38
N ALA A 44 -4.79 1.09 1.26
CA ALA A 44 -5.27 1.61 -0.02
C ALA A 44 -4.08 1.96 -0.94
N PHE A 45 -3.08 2.66 -0.42
CA PHE A 45 -1.88 3.01 -1.17
C PHE A 45 -1.15 1.78 -1.71
N VAL A 46 -0.85 0.81 -0.82
CA VAL A 46 -0.19 -0.45 -1.20
C VAL A 46 -1.03 -1.22 -2.23
N SER A 47 -2.35 -1.28 -2.03
CA SER A 47 -3.25 -1.97 -2.96
C SER A 47 -3.21 -1.36 -4.36
N VAL A 48 -3.26 -0.02 -4.48
CA VAL A 48 -3.13 0.68 -5.77
C VAL A 48 -1.82 0.31 -6.46
N PHE A 49 -0.72 0.34 -5.72
CA PHE A 49 0.60 0.05 -6.25
C PHE A 49 0.72 -1.40 -6.75
N VAL A 50 0.26 -2.36 -5.94
CA VAL A 50 0.26 -3.79 -6.27
C VAL A 50 -0.60 -4.03 -7.51
N VAL A 51 -1.85 -3.53 -7.52
CA VAL A 51 -2.79 -3.71 -8.62
C VAL A 51 -2.26 -3.11 -9.92
N ALA A 52 -1.74 -1.88 -9.88
CA ALA A 52 -1.15 -1.23 -11.06
C ALA A 52 0.06 -2.00 -11.60
N SER A 53 0.93 -2.52 -10.71
CA SER A 53 2.11 -3.31 -11.08
C SER A 53 1.71 -4.64 -11.71
N THR A 54 0.71 -5.32 -11.15
CA THR A 54 0.17 -6.58 -11.66
C THR A 54 -0.44 -6.40 -13.04
N PHE A 55 -1.29 -5.40 -13.25
CA PHE A 55 -1.86 -5.13 -14.57
C PHE A 55 -0.82 -4.68 -15.59
N ALA A 56 0.17 -3.89 -15.19
CA ALA A 56 1.28 -3.55 -16.06
C ALA A 56 2.06 -4.80 -16.50
N PHE A 57 2.25 -5.76 -15.59
CA PHE A 57 2.90 -7.03 -15.90
C PHE A 57 2.05 -7.91 -16.83
N THR A 58 0.76 -8.09 -16.54
CA THR A 58 -0.13 -8.94 -17.35
C THR A 58 -0.31 -8.39 -18.76
N VAL A 59 -0.47 -7.07 -18.91
CA VAL A 59 -0.53 -6.41 -20.22
C VAL A 59 0.79 -6.57 -20.97
N ALA A 60 1.94 -6.45 -20.30
CA ALA A 60 3.24 -6.62 -20.93
C ALA A 60 3.45 -8.05 -21.46
N GLN A 61 2.95 -9.08 -20.77
CA GLN A 61 2.99 -10.46 -21.25
C GLN A 61 2.17 -10.66 -22.54
N ARG A 62 1.05 -9.93 -22.67
CA ARG A 62 0.13 -10.05 -23.83
C ARG A 62 0.47 -9.13 -25.00
N CYS A 63 1.54 -8.34 -24.93
CA CYS A 63 1.97 -7.48 -26.04
C CYS A 63 2.19 -8.24 -27.36
N ARG A 64 2.69 -9.49 -27.30
CA ARG A 64 2.90 -10.32 -28.50
C ARG A 64 1.57 -10.73 -29.14
N GLU A 65 0.59 -11.11 -28.33
CA GLU A 65 -0.76 -11.45 -28.78
C GLU A 65 -1.45 -10.22 -29.40
N PHE A 66 -1.30 -9.05 -28.77
CA PHE A 66 -1.80 -7.78 -29.32
C PHE A 66 -1.12 -7.42 -30.65
N GLY A 67 0.17 -7.73 -30.81
CA GLY A 67 0.88 -7.61 -32.08
C GLY A 67 0.26 -8.47 -33.18
N LEU A 68 -0.01 -9.75 -32.88
CA LEU A 68 -0.65 -10.68 -33.82
C LEU A 68 -2.08 -10.25 -34.18
N LEU A 69 -2.88 -9.84 -33.19
CA LEU A 69 -4.24 -9.33 -33.43
C LEU A 69 -4.23 -8.07 -34.30
N ARG A 70 -3.24 -7.18 -34.10
CA ARG A 70 -3.08 -5.99 -34.95
C ARG A 70 -2.68 -6.35 -36.38
N THR A 71 -1.88 -7.40 -36.58
CA THR A 71 -1.59 -7.90 -37.96
C THR A 71 -2.82 -8.49 -38.63
N ALA A 72 -3.78 -9.00 -37.86
CA ALA A 72 -5.10 -9.44 -38.34
C ALA A 72 -6.12 -8.30 -38.50
N GLY A 73 -5.74 -7.03 -38.26
CA GLY A 73 -6.60 -5.85 -38.44
C GLY A 73 -7.27 -5.31 -37.18
N ALA A 74 -6.98 -5.83 -35.98
CA ALA A 74 -7.54 -5.31 -34.75
C ALA A 74 -7.07 -3.87 -34.46
N THR A 75 -8.02 -3.02 -34.06
CA THR A 75 -7.72 -1.63 -33.69
C THR A 75 -7.22 -1.52 -32.24
N PRO A 76 -6.38 -0.52 -31.91
CA PRO A 76 -5.94 -0.29 -30.52
C PRO A 76 -7.08 0.11 -29.57
N GLY A 77 -8.24 0.52 -30.10
CA GLY A 77 -9.47 0.70 -29.31
C GLY A 77 -10.07 -0.63 -28.86
N GLN A 78 -10.20 -1.59 -29.78
CA GLN A 78 -10.74 -2.92 -29.48
C GLN A 78 -9.87 -3.67 -28.47
N LEU A 79 -8.55 -3.59 -28.59
CA LEU A 79 -7.64 -4.22 -27.63
C LEU A 79 -7.77 -3.61 -26.23
N ARG A 80 -7.88 -2.28 -26.12
CA ARG A 80 -8.10 -1.61 -24.83
C ARG A 80 -9.45 -1.98 -24.21
N ALA A 81 -10.50 -2.05 -25.03
CA ALA A 81 -11.83 -2.44 -24.57
C ALA A 81 -11.85 -3.89 -24.05
N LEU A 82 -11.16 -4.80 -24.73
CA LEU A 82 -11.03 -6.20 -24.31
C LEU A 82 -10.37 -6.31 -22.92
N VAL A 83 -9.22 -5.64 -22.73
CA VAL A 83 -8.51 -5.68 -21.45
C VAL A 83 -9.30 -4.98 -20.35
N ALA A 84 -10.00 -3.88 -20.67
CA ALA A 84 -10.87 -3.20 -19.72
C ALA A 84 -12.06 -4.08 -19.29
N ALA A 85 -12.65 -4.86 -20.21
CA ALA A 85 -13.74 -5.78 -19.90
C ALA A 85 -13.27 -6.91 -18.96
N GLU A 86 -12.08 -7.47 -19.19
CA GLU A 86 -11.48 -8.45 -18.30
C GLU A 86 -11.19 -7.86 -16.92
N ALA A 87 -10.62 -6.65 -16.88
CA ALA A 87 -10.36 -5.94 -15.63
C ALA A 87 -11.63 -5.61 -14.86
N LEU A 88 -12.73 -5.32 -15.56
CA LEU A 88 -14.04 -5.10 -14.95
C LEU A 88 -14.54 -6.40 -14.30
N GLY A 89 -14.47 -7.54 -15.00
CA GLY A 89 -14.87 -8.83 -14.44
C GLY A 89 -14.07 -9.22 -13.20
N VAL A 90 -12.73 -9.14 -13.31
CA VAL A 90 -11.83 -9.44 -12.17
C VAL A 90 -12.01 -8.43 -11.04
N GLY A 91 -12.14 -7.14 -11.35
CA GLY A 91 -12.29 -6.06 -10.39
C GLY A 91 -13.59 -6.15 -9.60
N VAL A 92 -14.71 -6.50 -10.25
CA VAL A 92 -16.01 -6.72 -9.59
C VAL A 92 -15.92 -7.91 -8.64
N LEU A 93 -15.38 -9.04 -9.10
CA LEU A 93 -15.23 -10.24 -8.25
C LEU A 93 -14.30 -9.99 -7.07
N ALA A 94 -13.16 -9.35 -7.29
CA ALA A 94 -12.20 -9.03 -6.24
C ALA A 94 -12.78 -8.02 -5.22
N SER A 95 -13.51 -7.01 -5.69
CA SER A 95 -14.14 -6.02 -4.81
C SER A 95 -15.27 -6.63 -3.99
N ALA A 96 -16.10 -7.48 -4.60
CA ALA A 96 -17.14 -8.23 -3.88
C ALA A 96 -16.54 -9.17 -2.83
N ALA A 97 -15.50 -9.93 -3.19
CA ALA A 97 -14.79 -10.80 -2.26
C ALA A 97 -14.15 -10.00 -1.11
N GLY A 98 -13.52 -8.86 -1.41
CA GLY A 98 -12.96 -7.95 -0.42
C GLY A 98 -14.01 -7.42 0.57
N CYS A 99 -15.18 -7.00 0.08
CA CYS A 99 -16.29 -6.58 0.93
C CYS A 99 -16.81 -7.75 1.80
N GLY A 100 -16.90 -8.96 1.25
CA GLY A 100 -17.31 -10.15 2.02
C GLY A 100 -16.31 -10.51 3.13
N LEU A 101 -15.02 -10.50 2.82
CA LEU A 101 -13.95 -10.71 3.81
C LEU A 101 -13.94 -9.59 4.86
N GLY A 102 -14.19 -8.34 4.46
CA GLY A 102 -14.31 -7.21 5.37
C GLY A 102 -15.49 -7.36 6.32
N ALA A 103 -16.67 -7.71 5.80
CA ALA A 103 -17.87 -7.93 6.61
C ALA A 103 -17.68 -9.08 7.61
N TRP A 104 -16.99 -10.15 7.19
CA TRP A 104 -16.67 -11.27 8.07
C TRP A 104 -15.62 -10.92 9.13
N GLY A 105 -14.54 -10.22 8.75
CA GLY A 105 -13.42 -9.93 9.64
C GLY A 105 -13.64 -8.76 10.59
N ALA A 106 -14.45 -7.77 10.21
CA ALA A 106 -14.62 -6.55 10.99
C ALA A 106 -15.16 -6.79 12.41
N PRO A 107 -16.19 -7.65 12.65
CA PRO A 107 -16.66 -7.96 14.01
C PRO A 107 -15.58 -8.58 14.89
N HIS A 108 -14.76 -9.47 14.34
CA HIS A 108 -13.64 -10.09 15.07
C HIS A 108 -12.57 -9.08 15.45
N LEU A 109 -12.29 -8.12 14.57
CA LEU A 109 -11.36 -7.03 14.84
C LEU A 109 -11.91 -6.08 15.91
N ALA A 110 -13.18 -5.72 15.84
CA ALA A 110 -13.84 -4.87 16.84
C ALA A 110 -13.81 -5.53 18.23
N ALA A 111 -14.12 -6.82 18.32
CA ALA A 111 -14.02 -7.56 19.59
C ALA A 111 -12.61 -7.51 20.19
N ARG A 112 -11.57 -7.74 19.36
CA ARG A 112 -10.16 -7.64 19.80
C ARG A 112 -9.78 -6.24 20.28
N MET A 113 -10.34 -5.18 19.70
CA MET A 113 -10.10 -3.80 20.15
C MET A 113 -10.75 -3.53 21.51
N VAL A 114 -11.94 -4.07 21.75
CA VAL A 114 -12.60 -3.99 23.06
C VAL A 114 -11.83 -4.78 24.11
N ASP A 115 -11.43 -6.03 23.80
CA ASP A 115 -10.65 -6.90 24.70
C ASP A 115 -9.29 -6.28 25.10
N SER A 116 -8.67 -5.51 24.20
CA SER A 116 -7.41 -4.80 24.44
C SER A 116 -7.58 -3.43 25.11
N GLY A 117 -8.81 -3.01 25.42
CA GLY A 117 -9.10 -1.73 26.04
C GLY A 117 -8.90 -0.52 25.12
N LEU A 118 -8.77 -0.74 23.80
CA LEU A 118 -8.61 0.29 22.78
C LEU A 118 -9.94 0.90 22.32
N ALA A 119 -11.05 0.21 22.58
CA ALA A 119 -12.40 0.68 22.28
C ALA A 119 -13.33 0.52 23.50
N PRO A 120 -14.35 1.38 23.66
CA PRO A 120 -15.35 1.24 24.72
C PRO A 120 -16.11 -0.09 24.64
N ALA A 121 -16.57 -0.61 25.77
CA ALA A 121 -17.27 -1.91 25.84
C ALA A 121 -18.57 -1.96 25.02
N TRP A 122 -19.19 -0.80 24.77
CA TRP A 122 -20.39 -0.66 23.94
C TRP A 122 -20.08 -0.44 22.45
N PHE A 123 -18.81 -0.38 22.05
CA PHE A 123 -18.42 -0.18 20.65
C PHE A 123 -18.85 -1.35 19.78
N THR A 124 -19.72 -1.05 18.82
CA THR A 124 -20.17 -1.99 17.80
C THR A 124 -20.02 -1.36 16.43
N ILE A 125 -19.67 -2.16 15.42
CA ILE A 125 -19.71 -1.69 14.03
C ILE A 125 -21.17 -1.41 13.70
N GLY A 126 -21.48 -0.16 13.33
CA GLY A 126 -22.84 0.21 12.96
C GLY A 126 -23.29 -0.48 11.67
N ASP A 127 -24.59 -0.72 11.54
CA ASP A 127 -25.23 -1.40 10.39
C ASP A 127 -25.31 -0.54 9.13
N HIS A 128 -24.27 0.25 8.85
CA HIS A 128 -24.23 1.18 7.74
C HIS A 128 -23.72 0.48 6.48
N ALA A 129 -24.49 0.55 5.38
CA ALA A 129 -24.09 -0.03 4.10
C ALA A 129 -23.06 0.82 3.32
N TRP A 130 -22.96 2.12 3.62
CA TRP A 130 -22.13 3.05 2.84
C TRP A 130 -20.62 2.70 2.80
N PRO A 131 -19.98 2.17 3.86
CA PRO A 131 -18.55 1.82 3.80
C PRO A 131 -18.29 0.72 2.76
N TYR A 132 -19.18 -0.27 2.67
CA TYR A 132 -19.08 -1.35 1.70
C TYR A 132 -19.22 -0.85 0.26
N HIS A 133 -20.13 0.11 0.02
CA HIS A 133 -20.21 0.75 -1.30
C HIS A 133 -18.95 1.53 -1.65
N THR A 134 -18.40 2.30 -0.71
CA THR A 134 -17.16 3.05 -0.95
C THR A 134 -15.98 2.10 -1.20
N ALA A 135 -15.85 1.03 -0.43
CA ALA A 135 -14.79 0.02 -0.62
C ALA A 135 -14.93 -0.69 -1.97
N PHE A 136 -16.15 -1.06 -2.36
CA PHE A 136 -16.40 -1.73 -3.64
C PHE A 136 -16.04 -0.84 -4.82
N TRP A 137 -16.54 0.41 -4.85
CA TRP A 137 -16.30 1.32 -5.97
C TRP A 137 -14.85 1.79 -6.03
N THR A 138 -14.20 2.00 -4.89
CA THR A 138 -12.77 2.36 -4.87
C THR A 138 -11.92 1.20 -5.39
N GLY A 139 -12.14 -0.03 -4.96
CA GLY A 139 -11.43 -1.22 -5.47
C GLY A 139 -11.59 -1.39 -6.97
N LEU A 140 -12.83 -1.28 -7.48
CA LEU A 140 -13.12 -1.36 -8.91
C LEU A 140 -12.44 -0.23 -9.70
N LEU A 141 -12.49 1.01 -9.21
CA LEU A 141 -11.88 2.16 -9.86
C LEU A 141 -10.36 2.01 -9.93
N VAL A 142 -9.73 1.51 -8.87
CA VAL A 142 -8.28 1.21 -8.85
C VAL A 142 -7.93 0.18 -9.91
N ALA A 143 -8.71 -0.90 -10.04
CA ALA A 143 -8.47 -1.92 -11.07
C ALA A 143 -8.59 -1.34 -12.49
N LEU A 144 -9.64 -0.57 -12.76
CA LEU A 144 -9.87 0.05 -14.06
C LEU A 144 -8.78 1.08 -14.40
N CYS A 145 -8.44 1.98 -13.46
CA CYS A 145 -7.36 2.95 -13.64
C CYS A 145 -6.01 2.26 -13.88
N GLY A 146 -5.73 1.18 -13.15
CA GLY A 146 -4.52 0.37 -13.33
C GLY A 146 -4.41 -0.21 -14.74
N VAL A 147 -5.49 -0.83 -15.23
CA VAL A 147 -5.53 -1.37 -16.60
C VAL A 147 -5.46 -0.29 -17.67
N LEU A 148 -6.17 0.83 -17.49
CA LEU A 148 -6.14 1.93 -18.45
C LEU A 148 -4.73 2.50 -18.56
N ALA A 149 -4.05 2.74 -17.44
CA ALA A 149 -2.67 3.22 -17.42
C ALA A 149 -1.70 2.21 -18.08
N ALA A 150 -1.84 0.91 -17.78
CA ALA A 150 -1.02 -0.14 -18.36
C ALA A 150 -1.24 -0.27 -19.89
N SER A 151 -2.50 -0.31 -20.31
CA SER A 151 -2.91 -0.52 -21.70
C SER A 151 -2.60 0.70 -22.57
N TRP A 152 -2.75 1.92 -22.05
CA TRP A 152 -2.41 3.13 -22.77
C TRP A 152 -0.91 3.22 -23.06
N ARG A 153 -0.08 2.80 -22.11
CA ARG A 153 1.37 2.73 -22.27
C ARG A 153 1.78 1.66 -23.30
N ALA A 154 1.18 0.47 -23.24
CA ALA A 154 1.42 -0.59 -24.22
C ALA A 154 0.90 -0.23 -25.64
N GLY A 155 -0.14 0.61 -25.73
CA GLY A 155 -0.68 1.08 -27.00
C GLY A 155 0.23 2.07 -27.75
N ARG A 156 1.16 2.74 -27.05
CA ARG A 156 2.12 3.70 -27.66
C ARG A 156 3.39 3.03 -28.20
N THR A 157 3.70 1.81 -27.79
CA THR A 157 4.78 1.02 -28.40
C THR A 157 4.33 0.51 -29.77
N GLY A 158 5.08 0.87 -30.82
CA GLY A 158 4.73 0.54 -32.20
C GLY A 158 4.78 -0.97 -32.49
N PRO A 159 3.96 -1.49 -33.42
CA PRO A 159 3.91 -2.93 -33.74
C PRO A 159 5.24 -3.50 -34.27
N THR A 160 6.07 -2.67 -34.90
CA THR A 160 7.44 -3.04 -35.35
C THR A 160 8.46 -3.02 -34.20
N GLN A 161 8.27 -2.16 -33.20
CA GLN A 161 9.03 -2.14 -31.96
C GLN A 161 8.67 -3.34 -31.08
N ALA A 162 7.41 -3.74 -30.98
CA ALA A 162 7.00 -4.92 -30.18
C ALA A 162 7.69 -6.23 -30.63
N LEU A 163 8.04 -6.36 -31.93
CA LEU A 163 8.79 -7.49 -32.47
C LEU A 163 10.32 -7.34 -32.34
N ARG A 164 10.85 -6.11 -32.29
CA ARG A 164 12.30 -5.81 -32.23
C ARG A 164 12.80 -5.52 -30.81
N GLU A 165 11.93 -5.10 -29.90
CA GLU A 165 12.21 -4.73 -28.51
C GLU A 165 12.13 -5.95 -27.57
N ALA A 166 11.56 -7.06 -28.05
CA ALA A 166 11.69 -8.37 -27.42
C ALA A 166 13.16 -8.86 -27.38
N SER A 167 14.08 -8.27 -28.16
CA SER A 167 15.50 -8.65 -28.15
C SER A 167 16.42 -7.70 -27.38
N VAL A 168 16.04 -6.45 -27.09
CA VAL A 168 16.90 -5.50 -26.35
C VAL A 168 16.04 -4.49 -25.58
N ASP A 169 15.62 -4.86 -24.36
CA ASP A 169 14.87 -4.01 -23.44
C ASP A 169 15.87 -3.18 -22.58
N THR A 170 16.39 -2.07 -23.11
CA THR A 170 17.48 -1.28 -22.47
C THR A 170 17.00 -0.21 -21.49
N GLY A 171 15.70 0.11 -21.47
CA GLY A 171 15.13 1.14 -20.61
C GLY A 171 14.66 0.60 -19.26
N THR A 172 15.47 0.73 -18.20
CA THR A 172 15.10 0.32 -16.83
C THR A 172 13.99 1.19 -16.21
N MET A 173 13.73 2.39 -16.76
CA MET A 173 12.85 3.40 -16.17
C MET A 173 12.00 4.14 -17.21
N THR A 174 10.68 4.17 -16.99
CA THR A 174 9.77 5.10 -17.68
C THR A 174 9.92 6.49 -17.06
N TRP A 175 10.09 7.53 -17.89
CA TRP A 175 10.29 8.93 -17.44
C TRP A 175 9.28 9.41 -16.39
N GLY A 176 8.01 9.04 -16.54
CA GLY A 176 6.97 9.36 -15.55
C GLY A 176 7.20 8.75 -14.16
N ARG A 177 7.85 7.59 -14.07
CA ARG A 177 8.17 6.95 -12.78
C ARG A 177 9.36 7.61 -12.09
N TRP A 178 10.29 8.17 -12.85
CA TRP A 178 11.41 8.96 -12.31
C TRP A 178 10.93 10.32 -11.81
N LEU A 179 10.05 10.99 -12.56
CA LEU A 179 9.50 12.29 -12.18
C LEU A 179 8.63 12.18 -10.91
N PHE A 180 7.68 11.23 -10.90
CA PHE A 180 6.80 11.01 -9.75
C PHE A 180 7.55 10.40 -8.56
N GLY A 181 8.41 9.39 -8.78
CA GLY A 181 9.16 8.74 -7.71
C GLY A 181 10.22 9.66 -7.09
N GLY A 182 10.97 10.39 -7.92
CA GLY A 182 11.96 11.37 -7.46
C GLY A 182 11.32 12.58 -6.79
N GLY A 183 10.22 13.10 -7.33
CA GLY A 183 9.45 14.18 -6.71
C GLY A 183 8.88 13.77 -5.34
N LEU A 184 8.36 12.56 -5.22
CA LEU A 184 7.84 12.04 -3.96
C LEU A 184 8.95 11.76 -2.94
N LEU A 185 10.11 11.27 -3.38
CA LEU A 185 11.30 11.10 -2.52
C LEU A 185 11.80 12.44 -1.98
N LEU A 186 11.86 13.45 -2.84
CA LEU A 186 12.26 14.80 -2.44
C LEU A 186 11.27 15.37 -1.43
N ALA A 187 9.96 15.24 -1.67
CA ALA A 187 8.92 15.65 -0.73
C ALA A 187 9.02 14.90 0.62
N ALA A 188 9.29 13.59 0.60
CA ALA A 188 9.50 12.78 1.79
C ALA A 188 10.73 13.26 2.60
N LEU A 189 11.86 13.49 1.94
CA LEU A 189 13.10 13.96 2.58
C LEU A 189 12.98 15.39 3.11
N VAL A 190 12.32 16.29 2.37
CA VAL A 190 12.08 17.67 2.80
C VAL A 190 11.17 17.70 4.01
N THR A 191 10.06 16.96 4.00
CA THR A 191 9.15 16.88 5.15
C THR A 191 9.77 16.20 6.37
N LEU A 192 10.70 15.26 6.17
CA LEU A 192 11.50 14.65 7.23
C LEU A 192 12.54 15.62 7.79
N GLY A 193 13.27 16.33 6.92
CA GLY A 193 14.28 17.32 7.30
C GLY A 193 13.70 18.51 8.06
N ILE A 194 12.55 19.03 7.62
CA ILE A 194 11.81 20.09 8.34
C ILE A 194 11.37 19.59 9.72
N ALA A 195 10.96 18.33 9.84
CA ALA A 195 10.55 17.77 11.13
C ALA A 195 11.73 17.57 12.10
N LEU A 196 12.89 17.17 11.58
CA LEU A 196 14.13 17.03 12.35
C LEU A 196 14.74 18.38 12.76
N ALA A 197 14.56 19.43 11.96
CA ALA A 197 15.12 20.76 12.21
C ALA A 197 14.23 21.68 13.06
N GLY A 198 12.94 21.37 13.19
CA GLY A 198 11.98 22.16 13.96
C GLY A 198 11.91 21.72 15.42
N ASP A 199 10.90 20.91 15.73
CA ASP A 199 10.67 20.35 17.07
C ASP A 199 10.59 18.82 16.97
N PRO A 200 11.55 18.07 17.54
CA PRO A 200 11.51 16.60 17.56
C PRO A 200 10.23 16.05 18.19
N GLY A 201 9.60 16.80 19.12
CA GLY A 201 8.31 16.43 19.73
C GLY A 201 7.11 16.51 18.78
N GLY A 202 7.24 17.26 17.68
CA GLY A 202 6.24 17.33 16.59
C GLY A 202 6.21 16.08 15.71
N LEU A 203 7.18 15.18 15.84
CA LEU A 203 7.15 13.84 15.23
C LEU A 203 6.17 12.89 15.96
N LEU A 204 5.94 13.13 17.26
CA LEU A 204 5.01 12.37 18.10
C LEU A 204 3.56 12.84 17.98
N HIS A 205 3.31 13.97 17.32
CA HIS A 205 1.96 14.41 17.05
C HIS A 205 1.22 13.38 16.18
N ARG A 206 0.12 12.85 16.72
CA ARG A 206 -0.74 11.79 16.15
C ARG A 206 -1.07 11.95 14.66
N LYS A 207 -1.08 13.19 14.16
CA LYS A 207 -1.42 13.53 12.77
C LYS A 207 -0.27 13.30 11.77
N THR A 208 0.97 13.20 12.23
CA THR A 208 2.16 13.17 11.37
C THR A 208 3.03 11.92 11.52
N TYR A 209 2.74 11.10 12.53
CA TYR A 209 3.40 9.82 12.78
C TYR A 209 3.26 8.81 11.63
N VAL A 210 2.14 8.85 10.91
CA VAL A 210 1.87 7.88 9.82
C VAL A 210 2.19 8.45 8.43
N SER A 211 1.93 9.74 8.19
CA SER A 211 2.11 10.32 6.85
C SER A 211 3.59 10.39 6.42
N ARG A 212 4.52 10.63 7.36
CA ARG A 212 5.96 10.73 7.05
C ARG A 212 6.61 9.37 6.69
N PRO A 213 6.43 8.28 7.46
CA PRO A 213 6.91 6.96 7.05
C PRO A 213 6.27 6.48 5.74
N MET A 214 4.97 6.74 5.51
CA MET A 214 4.31 6.40 4.25
C MET A 214 4.95 7.06 3.04
N LEU A 215 5.27 8.35 3.14
CA LEU A 215 5.97 9.08 2.08
C LEU A 215 7.33 8.46 1.78
N LEU A 216 8.10 8.09 2.81
CA LEU A 216 9.42 7.50 2.66
C LEU A 216 9.36 6.09 2.05
N ILE A 217 8.47 5.23 2.55
CA ILE A 217 8.26 3.88 2.02
C ILE A 217 7.80 3.94 0.57
N THR A 218 6.87 4.85 0.25
CA THR A 218 6.38 5.03 -1.12
C THR A 218 7.48 5.49 -2.06
N ALA A 219 8.31 6.42 -1.61
CA ALA A 219 9.43 6.91 -2.39
C ALA A 219 10.45 5.81 -2.67
N VAL A 220 10.80 5.00 -1.66
CA VAL A 220 11.69 3.83 -1.83
C VAL A 220 11.05 2.78 -2.74
N ALA A 221 9.76 2.51 -2.60
CA ALA A 221 9.00 1.61 -3.47
C ALA A 221 9.03 2.03 -4.95
N MET A 222 8.84 3.34 -5.22
CA MET A 222 8.93 3.87 -6.58
C MET A 222 10.36 3.82 -7.12
N LEU A 223 11.38 3.91 -6.25
CA LEU A 223 12.79 3.73 -6.58
C LEU A 223 13.28 2.28 -6.57
N ALA A 224 12.46 1.28 -6.22
CA ALA A 224 12.80 -0.14 -6.28
C ALA A 224 13.57 -0.57 -7.56
N PRO A 225 13.24 -0.10 -8.77
CA PRO A 225 13.97 -0.46 -10.01
C PRO A 225 15.41 0.06 -10.06
N VAL A 226 15.68 1.18 -9.39
CA VAL A 226 17.03 1.76 -9.26
C VAL A 226 17.90 0.84 -8.42
N VAL A 227 17.33 0.11 -7.46
CA VAL A 227 18.03 -0.85 -6.62
C VAL A 227 18.15 -2.22 -7.30
N VAL A 228 17.12 -2.65 -8.06
CA VAL A 228 17.10 -3.96 -8.74
C VAL A 228 18.17 -4.08 -9.83
N GLY A 229 18.50 -3.00 -10.54
CA GLY A 229 19.57 -3.00 -11.54
C GLY A 229 20.97 -3.31 -10.96
N PRO A 230 21.46 -2.52 -9.99
CA PRO A 230 22.71 -2.79 -9.29
C PRO A 230 22.72 -4.15 -8.58
N LEU A 231 21.62 -4.51 -7.92
CA LEU A 231 21.52 -5.77 -7.18
C LEU A 231 21.56 -6.98 -8.12
N SER A 232 20.87 -6.93 -9.25
CA SER A 232 20.95 -7.98 -10.27
C SER A 232 22.33 -8.07 -10.90
N ARG A 233 23.02 -6.94 -11.12
CA ARG A 233 24.43 -6.93 -11.56
C ARG A 233 25.36 -7.54 -10.53
N LEU A 234 25.17 -7.24 -9.24
CA LEU A 234 25.96 -7.80 -8.14
C LEU A 234 25.72 -9.31 -7.99
N LEU A 235 24.47 -9.75 -8.07
CA LEU A 235 24.11 -11.16 -7.93
C LEU A 235 24.51 -11.98 -9.15
N ALA A 236 24.41 -11.41 -10.35
CA ALA A 236 24.87 -12.01 -11.59
C ALA A 236 26.40 -11.90 -11.77
N TRP A 237 27.09 -11.09 -10.98
CA TRP A 237 28.54 -10.89 -11.11
C TRP A 237 29.34 -12.17 -10.85
N LEU A 238 28.96 -12.94 -9.84
CA LEU A 238 29.67 -14.18 -9.49
C LEU A 238 29.43 -15.28 -10.55
N PRO A 239 28.18 -15.55 -10.98
CA PRO A 239 27.91 -16.60 -11.97
C PRO A 239 28.24 -16.19 -13.41
N ALA A 240 28.25 -14.89 -13.75
CA ALA A 240 28.66 -14.41 -15.07
C ALA A 240 30.18 -14.50 -15.32
N ARG A 241 30.98 -14.79 -14.27
CA ARG A 241 32.40 -15.08 -14.38
C ARG A 241 32.70 -16.54 -14.77
N LEU A 242 31.69 -17.39 -14.86
CA LEU A 242 31.85 -18.76 -15.32
C LEU A 242 32.20 -18.77 -16.82
N PRO A 243 33.30 -19.43 -17.25
CA PRO A 243 33.62 -19.55 -18.66
C PRO A 243 32.60 -20.45 -19.39
N GLY A 244 32.33 -20.12 -20.66
CA GLY A 244 31.49 -20.91 -21.56
C GLY A 244 30.07 -20.37 -21.78
N ALA A 245 29.24 -21.17 -22.46
CA ALA A 245 27.88 -20.79 -22.87
C ALA A 245 26.97 -20.45 -21.67
N THR A 246 27.19 -21.08 -20.52
CA THR A 246 26.39 -20.85 -19.30
C THR A 246 26.58 -19.42 -18.76
N GLY A 247 27.81 -18.91 -18.73
CA GLY A 247 28.08 -17.53 -18.29
C GLY A 247 27.48 -16.48 -19.23
N LEU A 248 27.51 -16.75 -20.54
CA LEU A 248 26.86 -15.91 -21.56
C LEU A 248 25.34 -15.87 -21.35
N LEU A 249 24.71 -17.03 -21.20
CA LEU A 249 23.26 -17.14 -20.97
C LEU A 249 22.83 -16.44 -19.68
N VAL A 250 23.60 -16.56 -18.60
CA VAL A 250 23.32 -15.84 -17.34
C VAL A 250 23.40 -14.33 -17.53
N ARG A 251 24.41 -13.82 -18.25
CA ARG A 251 24.58 -12.38 -18.48
C ARG A 251 23.43 -11.81 -19.32
N GLU A 252 23.07 -12.48 -20.40
CA GLU A 252 22.00 -12.04 -21.30
C GLU A 252 20.61 -12.17 -20.64
N ASN A 253 20.35 -13.24 -19.89
CA ASN A 253 19.09 -13.38 -19.14
C ASN A 253 18.97 -12.39 -17.98
N ALA A 254 20.08 -12.09 -17.29
CA ALA A 254 20.12 -11.06 -16.26
C ALA A 254 19.83 -9.67 -16.84
N ALA A 255 20.36 -9.35 -18.03
CA ALA A 255 20.11 -8.08 -18.72
C ALA A 255 18.67 -7.97 -19.24
N ALA A 256 18.14 -9.02 -19.88
CA ALA A 256 16.77 -9.03 -20.42
C ALA A 256 15.69 -9.12 -19.31
N GLY A 257 16.04 -9.69 -18.15
CA GLY A 257 15.11 -9.92 -17.05
C GLY A 257 14.86 -8.71 -16.14
N VAL A 258 15.70 -7.67 -16.15
CA VAL A 258 15.69 -6.60 -15.12
C VAL A 258 14.31 -5.98 -14.93
N ARG A 259 13.62 -5.61 -16.02
CA ARG A 259 12.30 -4.95 -15.94
C ARG A 259 11.22 -5.87 -15.36
N ARG A 260 11.25 -7.15 -15.76
CA ARG A 260 10.36 -8.20 -15.24
C ARG A 260 10.62 -8.44 -13.76
N THR A 261 11.87 -8.63 -13.38
CA THR A 261 12.26 -8.86 -11.98
C THR A 261 11.90 -7.66 -11.11
N ALA A 262 12.12 -6.43 -11.59
CA ALA A 262 11.74 -5.20 -10.87
C ALA A 262 10.23 -5.05 -10.73
N ALA A 263 9.44 -5.41 -11.75
CA ALA A 263 7.97 -5.32 -11.69
C ALA A 263 7.38 -6.29 -10.66
N VAL A 264 7.98 -7.48 -10.50
CA VAL A 264 7.56 -8.47 -9.50
C VAL A 264 8.08 -8.15 -8.10
N ALA A 265 9.32 -7.65 -8.00
CA ALA A 265 9.96 -7.35 -6.72
C ALA A 265 9.43 -6.07 -6.06
N ALA A 266 9.00 -5.07 -6.84
CA ALA A 266 8.61 -3.78 -6.26
C ALA A 266 7.44 -3.90 -5.27
N PRO A 267 6.33 -4.61 -5.57
CA PRO A 267 5.25 -4.84 -4.60
C PRO A 267 5.73 -5.50 -3.30
N VAL A 268 6.60 -6.51 -3.41
CA VAL A 268 7.18 -7.22 -2.25
C VAL A 268 8.06 -6.30 -1.42
N LEU A 269 8.87 -5.46 -2.06
CA LEU A 269 9.69 -4.47 -1.35
C LEU A 269 8.83 -3.47 -0.60
N VAL A 270 7.71 -3.01 -1.19
CA VAL A 270 6.78 -2.11 -0.49
C VAL A 270 6.22 -2.79 0.76
N THR A 271 5.71 -4.01 0.63
CA THR A 271 5.06 -4.71 1.74
C THR A 271 6.04 -5.04 2.86
N VAL A 272 7.23 -5.53 2.52
CA VAL A 272 8.28 -5.85 3.50
C VAL A 272 8.82 -4.59 4.18
N ALA A 273 9.09 -3.51 3.42
CA ALA A 273 9.56 -2.25 3.99
C ALA A 273 8.51 -1.64 4.93
N LEU A 274 7.23 -1.74 4.57
CA LEU A 274 6.14 -1.24 5.40
C LEU A 274 5.99 -2.06 6.68
N ALA A 275 5.98 -3.39 6.58
CA ALA A 275 5.93 -4.27 7.74
C ALA A 275 7.12 -4.05 8.68
N GLY A 276 8.33 -3.96 8.12
CA GLY A 276 9.56 -3.69 8.87
C GLY A 276 9.54 -2.32 9.55
N SER A 277 9.04 -1.28 8.86
CA SER A 277 8.91 0.05 9.44
C SER A 277 7.90 0.10 10.58
N LEU A 278 6.76 -0.60 10.46
CA LEU A 278 5.76 -0.65 11.54
C LEU A 278 6.30 -1.39 12.76
N LEU A 279 6.92 -2.56 12.56
CA LEU A 279 7.51 -3.35 13.65
C LEU A 279 8.69 -2.62 14.32
N GLY A 280 9.53 -1.94 13.52
CA GLY A 280 10.61 -1.13 14.04
C GLY A 280 10.11 0.06 14.84
N ALA A 281 9.04 0.71 14.39
CA ALA A 281 8.42 1.82 15.09
C ALA A 281 7.85 1.39 16.46
N THR A 282 7.15 0.26 16.54
CA THR A 282 6.64 -0.27 17.82
C THR A 282 7.79 -0.64 18.76
N ALA A 283 8.80 -1.35 18.27
CA ALA A 283 9.95 -1.74 19.09
C ALA A 283 10.74 -0.52 19.63
N THR A 284 10.86 0.53 18.82
CA THR A 284 11.54 1.77 19.23
C THR A 284 10.74 2.54 20.28
N LEU A 285 9.41 2.59 20.15
CA LEU A 285 8.54 3.21 21.14
C LEU A 285 8.59 2.46 22.48
N ASP A 286 8.50 1.14 22.45
CA ASP A 286 8.54 0.31 23.68
C ASP A 286 9.87 0.49 24.42
N GLU A 287 11.01 0.49 23.69
CA GLU A 287 12.32 0.71 24.31
C GLU A 287 12.46 2.15 24.83
N ALA A 288 11.92 3.15 24.13
CA ALA A 288 11.93 4.53 24.58
C ALA A 288 11.10 4.73 25.85
N GLU A 289 9.90 4.13 25.94
CA GLU A 289 9.09 4.15 27.16
C GLU A 289 9.78 3.39 28.31
N ALA A 290 10.41 2.25 28.03
CA ALA A 290 11.18 1.51 29.02
C ALA A 290 12.37 2.32 29.54
N ALA A 291 13.09 3.00 28.66
CA ALA A 291 14.19 3.90 29.03
C ALA A 291 13.68 5.08 29.87
N GLN A 292 12.60 5.74 29.45
CA GLN A 292 12.00 6.86 30.17
C GLN A 292 11.47 6.45 31.57
N THR A 293 10.92 5.24 31.68
CA THR A 293 10.45 4.67 32.95
C THR A 293 11.61 4.36 33.90
N ARG A 294 12.73 3.82 33.38
CA ARG A 294 13.96 3.63 34.17
C ARG A 294 14.49 4.98 34.67
N GLU A 295 14.54 5.98 33.81
CA GLU A 295 15.06 7.31 34.16
C GLU A 295 14.21 7.98 35.26
N ARG A 296 12.87 7.89 35.15
CA ARG A 296 11.92 8.36 36.17
C ARG A 296 12.04 7.61 37.50
N THR A 297 12.28 6.30 37.48
CA THR A 297 12.43 5.51 38.72
C THR A 297 13.79 5.68 39.39
N THR A 298 14.81 6.14 38.66
CA THR A 298 16.13 6.52 39.22
C THR A 298 16.22 7.98 39.70
N ALA A 299 15.21 8.80 39.42
CA ALA A 299 15.21 10.21 39.83
C ALA A 299 15.03 10.34 41.35
N ALA A 300 16.03 10.93 42.03
CA ALA A 300 16.04 11.08 43.48
C ALA A 300 14.95 12.03 44.03
N PHE A 301 14.32 12.84 43.18
CA PHE A 301 13.27 13.77 43.57
C PHE A 301 12.16 13.79 42.52
N VAL A 302 10.91 13.67 42.99
CA VAL A 302 9.70 13.87 42.19
C VAL A 302 9.05 15.16 42.68
N VAL A 303 8.96 16.17 41.83
CA VAL A 303 8.20 17.39 42.12
C VAL A 303 6.83 17.24 41.45
N THR A 304 5.78 17.15 42.26
CA THR A 304 4.36 17.18 41.85
C THR A 304 3.83 18.60 41.83
#